data_AF-A0A1F3XT24-F1
#
_entry.id   AF-A0A1F3XT24-F1
#
_cell.length_a   1.000
_cell.length_b   1.000
_cell.length_c   1.000
_cell.angle_alpha   90.00
_cell.angle_beta   90.00
_cell.angle_gamma   90.00
#
_symmetry.space_group_name_H-M   'P 1'
#
loop_
_entity.id
_entity.type
_entity.pdbx_description
1 polymer ?
#
loop_
_entity_poly.entity_id
_entity_poly.type
_entity_poly.pdbx_seq_one_letter_code
_entity_poly.pdbx_strand_id
1 'polypeptide(L)'
;MAKKQRITTVAQPMDYFRDLLHVALGHLKIKISPDLEYYLVNLLNQFMLSDRLFSRDEKGHMHQEPLALMIKDALETSKREHRHAMFRQVGDVSLYTAGFFQDSLQNKMVDVDYYIDMGGAAYKHAAASASAIMLRAVFQELSERFAKFVDVLAEVSDKTGARTEKDLLRIYELWLKTRSKRAEKALKAAGILPNKNVKKTPQ
;
A
#
# COMPACT_ATOMS: atom_id res chain seq x y z
N MET A 1 13.95 -36.64 -3.29
CA MET A 1 14.50 -35.73 -2.26
C MET A 1 13.75 -34.40 -2.37
N ALA A 2 12.74 -34.19 -1.51
CA ALA A 2 11.91 -32.98 -1.55
C ALA A 2 12.47 -31.94 -0.57
N LYS A 3 12.78 -30.75 -1.10
CA LYS A 3 13.38 -29.62 -0.40
C LYS A 3 12.40 -29.13 0.67
N LYS A 4 12.72 -29.37 1.94
CA LYS A 4 11.95 -28.95 3.11
C LYS A 4 11.89 -27.42 3.11
N GLN A 5 10.75 -26.85 2.73
CA GLN A 5 10.51 -25.41 2.84
C GLN A 5 10.64 -25.03 4.32
N ARG A 6 11.69 -24.30 4.65
CA ARG A 6 11.86 -23.70 5.98
C ARG A 6 10.80 -22.61 6.10
N ILE A 7 9.77 -22.89 6.88
CA ILE A 7 8.86 -21.87 7.36
C ILE A 7 9.69 -21.03 8.34
N THR A 8 10.15 -19.87 7.89
CA THR A 8 10.81 -18.89 8.76
C THR A 8 9.70 -18.17 9.50
N THR A 9 9.52 -18.48 10.78
CA THR A 9 8.66 -17.71 11.67
C THR A 9 9.33 -16.34 11.87
N VAL A 10 8.90 -15.33 11.11
CA VAL A 10 9.46 -13.98 11.23
C VAL A 10 8.89 -13.37 12.51
N ALA A 11 9.77 -13.07 13.46
CA ALA A 11 9.39 -12.67 14.81
C ALA A 11 8.75 -11.27 14.90
N GLN A 12 8.84 -10.44 13.84
CA GLN A 12 8.28 -9.10 13.76
C GLN A 12 7.86 -8.75 12.31
N PRO A 13 6.67 -8.17 12.07
CA PRO A 13 6.24 -7.74 10.72
C PRO A 13 7.21 -6.81 9.98
N MET A 14 7.98 -6.00 10.73
CA MET A 14 9.01 -5.10 10.17
C MET A 14 10.08 -5.86 9.37
N ASP A 15 10.56 -6.99 9.87
CA ASP A 15 11.66 -7.72 9.25
C ASP A 15 11.21 -8.39 7.95
N TYR A 16 9.95 -8.84 7.92
CA TYR A 16 9.32 -9.39 6.72
C TYR A 16 9.23 -8.34 5.60
N PHE A 17 8.77 -7.12 5.90
CA PHE A 17 8.70 -6.06 4.89
C PHE A 17 10.07 -5.56 4.47
N ARG A 18 11.05 -5.55 5.38
CA ARG A 18 12.44 -5.24 5.05
C ARG A 18 12.99 -6.22 4.03
N ASP A 19 12.84 -7.51 4.26
CA ASP A 19 13.32 -8.56 3.34
C ASP A 19 12.66 -8.42 1.97
N LEU A 20 11.34 -8.24 1.92
CA LEU A 20 10.61 -8.04 0.67
C LEU A 20 11.06 -6.78 -0.09
N LEU A 21 11.22 -5.67 0.63
CA LEU A 21 11.69 -4.41 0.09
C LEU A 21 13.11 -4.57 -0.49
N HIS A 22 14.02 -5.24 0.22
CA HIS A 22 15.37 -5.51 -0.28
C HIS A 22 15.38 -6.34 -1.55
N VAL A 23 14.55 -7.38 -1.64
CA VAL A 23 14.46 -8.19 -2.86
C VAL A 23 13.95 -7.34 -4.03
N ALA A 24 12.90 -6.53 -3.83
CA ALA A 24 12.35 -5.65 -4.88
C ALA A 24 13.37 -4.59 -5.33
N LEU A 25 14.03 -3.91 -4.40
CA LEU A 25 15.10 -2.94 -4.69
C LEU A 25 16.25 -3.58 -5.47
N GLY A 26 16.64 -4.81 -5.11
CA GLY A 26 17.68 -5.58 -5.79
C GLY A 26 17.31 -5.94 -7.23
N HIS A 27 16.08 -6.41 -7.45
CA HIS A 27 15.57 -6.75 -8.79
C HIS A 27 15.47 -5.52 -9.69
N LEU A 28 14.94 -4.42 -9.18
CA LEU A 28 14.80 -3.15 -9.91
C LEU A 28 16.10 -2.33 -9.95
N LYS A 29 17.18 -2.81 -9.31
CA LYS A 29 18.50 -2.17 -9.24
C LYS A 29 18.44 -0.73 -8.69
N ILE A 30 17.56 -0.50 -7.74
CA ILE A 30 17.36 0.80 -7.09
C ILE A 30 18.19 0.82 -5.81
N LYS A 31 19.15 1.74 -5.73
CA LYS A 31 19.85 2.08 -4.49
C LYS A 31 19.09 3.18 -3.75
N ILE A 32 19.01 3.04 -2.43
CA ILE A 32 18.41 4.00 -1.51
C ILE A 32 19.27 4.17 -0.27
N SER A 33 19.04 5.24 0.48
CA SER A 33 19.65 5.47 1.79
C SER A 33 19.03 4.59 2.90
N PRO A 34 19.74 4.30 4.01
CA PRO A 34 19.18 3.59 5.15
C PRO A 34 17.95 4.28 5.76
N ASP A 35 17.92 5.63 5.75
CA ASP A 35 16.79 6.41 6.25
C ASP A 35 15.54 6.22 5.39
N LEU A 36 15.70 6.21 4.06
CA LEU A 36 14.60 5.95 3.13
C LEU A 36 14.11 4.50 3.24
N GLU A 37 15.02 3.54 3.41
CA GLU A 37 14.64 2.14 3.65
C GLU A 37 13.78 2.03 4.93
N TYR A 38 14.25 2.62 6.03
CA TYR A 38 13.51 2.64 7.29
C TYR A 38 12.13 3.28 7.12
N TYR A 39 12.06 4.40 6.39
CA TYR A 39 10.81 5.08 6.08
C TYR A 39 9.82 4.17 5.34
N LEU A 40 10.27 3.53 4.25
CA LEU A 40 9.44 2.66 3.42
C LEU A 40 8.95 1.42 4.18
N VAL A 41 9.81 0.79 4.98
CA VAL A 41 9.41 -0.36 5.82
C VAL A 41 8.35 0.07 6.85
N ASN A 42 8.54 1.22 7.50
CA ASN A 42 7.56 1.75 8.44
C ASN A 42 6.23 2.11 7.74
N LEU A 43 6.28 2.68 6.53
CA LEU A 43 5.09 2.96 5.72
C LEU A 43 4.33 1.67 5.41
N LEU A 44 5.01 0.64 4.90
CA LEU A 44 4.39 -0.67 4.61
C LEU A 44 3.70 -1.26 5.85
N ASN A 45 4.36 -1.18 7.01
CA ASN A 45 3.77 -1.66 8.26
C ASN A 45 2.56 -0.85 8.72
N GLN A 46 2.61 0.48 8.63
CA GLN A 46 1.49 1.34 9.01
C GLN A 46 0.26 1.06 8.16
N PHE A 47 0.43 0.88 6.86
CA PHE A 47 -0.67 0.64 5.93
C PHE A 47 -1.29 -0.75 6.07
N MET A 48 -0.49 -1.76 6.44
CA MET A 48 -0.97 -3.11 6.77
C MET A 48 -1.82 -3.16 8.04
N LEU A 49 -1.46 -2.35 9.04
CA LEU A 49 -2.20 -2.25 10.30
C LEU A 49 -3.42 -1.32 10.20
N SER A 50 -3.41 -0.40 9.23
CA SER A 50 -4.45 0.61 9.06
C SER A 50 -5.53 0.13 8.09
N ASP A 51 -6.55 -0.57 8.62
CA ASP A 51 -7.84 -0.83 7.96
C ASP A 51 -8.60 0.46 7.54
N ARG A 52 -8.05 1.65 7.83
CA ARG A 52 -8.72 2.95 7.84
C ARG A 52 -8.40 3.89 6.67
N LEU A 53 -7.51 3.49 5.76
CA LEU A 53 -7.14 4.37 4.63
C LEU A 53 -8.26 4.56 3.61
N PHE A 54 -9.28 3.72 3.70
CA PHE A 54 -10.47 3.82 2.89
C PHE A 54 -11.66 4.06 3.81
N SER A 55 -12.09 5.32 3.90
CA SER A 55 -13.42 5.64 4.41
C SER A 55 -14.41 4.86 3.55
N ARG A 56 -15.39 4.18 4.14
CA ARG A 56 -16.47 3.57 3.37
C ARG A 56 -17.61 4.55 3.30
N ASP A 57 -18.18 4.74 2.12
CA ASP A 57 -19.46 5.43 2.02
C ASP A 57 -20.55 4.62 2.76
N GLU A 58 -21.73 5.22 2.96
CA GLU A 58 -22.88 4.56 3.59
C GLU A 58 -23.33 3.26 2.87
N LYS A 59 -22.84 3.03 1.65
CA LYS A 59 -23.12 1.85 0.81
C LYS A 59 -21.98 0.83 0.82
N GLY A 60 -20.91 1.06 1.57
CA GLY A 60 -19.77 0.16 1.71
C GLY A 60 -18.73 0.24 0.60
N HIS A 61 -18.82 1.21 -0.32
CA HIS A 61 -17.79 1.46 -1.33
C HIS A 61 -16.59 2.16 -0.70
N MET A 62 -15.40 1.87 -1.22
CA MET A 62 -14.18 2.60 -0.86
C MET A 62 -14.33 4.06 -1.31
N HIS A 63 -14.52 4.96 -0.36
CA HIS A 63 -14.49 6.40 -0.53
C HIS A 63 -13.09 6.89 -0.17
N GLN A 64 -12.23 7.03 -1.17
CA GLN A 64 -11.01 7.80 -1.01
C GLN A 64 -11.38 9.27 -1.13
N GLU A 65 -11.04 10.07 -0.12
CA GLU A 65 -11.08 11.52 -0.27
C GLU A 65 -10.19 11.89 -1.46
N PRO A 66 -10.67 12.66 -2.45
CA PRO A 66 -9.88 13.03 -3.60
C PRO A 66 -8.57 13.69 -3.16
N LEU A 67 -7.42 13.20 -3.64
CA LEU A 67 -6.10 13.73 -3.28
C LEU A 67 -6.02 15.25 -3.49
N ALA A 68 -6.73 15.76 -4.49
CA ALA A 68 -6.86 17.20 -4.75
C ALA A 68 -7.45 17.99 -3.57
N LEU A 69 -8.43 17.44 -2.85
CA LEU A 69 -9.00 18.08 -1.65
C LEU A 69 -8.01 18.06 -0.49
N MET A 70 -7.33 16.93 -0.27
CA MET A 70 -6.29 16.83 0.76
C MET A 70 -5.14 17.83 0.51
N ILE A 71 -4.73 17.99 -0.76
CA ILE A 71 -3.72 18.97 -1.17
C ILE A 71 -4.23 20.40 -0.94
N LYS A 72 -5.48 20.69 -1.31
CA LYS A 72 -6.10 22.00 -1.09
C LYS A 72 -6.08 22.35 0.40
N ASP A 73 -6.53 21.45 1.26
CA ASP A 73 -6.56 21.69 2.72
C ASP A 73 -5.15 21.89 3.28
N ALA A 74 -4.15 21.18 2.75
CA ALA A 74 -2.74 21.39 3.09
C ALA A 74 -2.24 22.79 2.67
N LEU A 75 -2.61 23.26 1.47
CA LEU A 75 -2.27 24.59 0.99
C LEU A 75 -2.92 25.71 1.83
N GLU A 76 -4.13 25.49 2.34
CA GLU A 76 -4.85 26.45 3.18
C GLU A 76 -4.37 26.45 4.65
N THR A 77 -3.66 25.41 5.09
CA THR A 77 -3.23 25.25 6.49
C THR A 77 -2.05 26.15 6.87
N SER A 78 -2.26 27.23 7.62
CA SER A 78 -1.18 28.19 7.97
C SER A 78 -0.01 27.59 8.79
N LYS A 79 -0.27 26.61 9.66
CA LYS A 79 0.76 26.01 10.54
C LYS A 79 1.69 25.09 9.75
N ARG A 80 2.99 25.43 9.70
CA ARG A 80 4.01 24.69 8.93
C ARG A 80 4.06 23.20 9.25
N GLU A 81 4.00 22.83 10.53
CA GLU A 81 4.08 21.42 10.95
C GLU A 81 2.87 20.61 10.52
N HIS A 82 1.67 21.19 10.63
CA HIS A 82 0.44 20.54 10.19
C HIS A 82 0.43 20.39 8.66
N ARG A 83 0.80 21.46 7.95
CA ARG A 83 0.95 21.45 6.49
C ARG A 83 1.92 20.36 6.04
N HIS A 84 3.08 20.25 6.71
CA HIS A 84 4.06 19.20 6.46
C HIS A 84 3.47 17.80 6.62
N ALA A 85 2.78 17.56 7.74
CA ALA A 85 2.14 16.27 8.02
C ALA A 85 1.07 15.91 6.97
N MET A 86 0.27 16.88 6.53
CA MET A 86 -0.76 16.66 5.50
C MET A 86 -0.14 16.32 4.15
N PHE A 87 0.89 17.05 3.72
CA PHE A 87 1.58 16.73 2.46
C PHE A 87 2.28 15.36 2.52
N ARG A 88 2.89 15.03 3.66
CA ARG A 88 3.43 13.69 3.89
C ARG A 88 2.32 12.63 3.73
N GLN A 89 1.18 12.82 4.37
CA GLN A 89 0.05 11.88 4.29
C GLN A 89 -0.45 11.70 2.85
N VAL A 90 -0.58 12.78 2.08
CA VAL A 90 -0.95 12.70 0.65
C VAL A 90 0.09 11.87 -0.13
N GLY A 91 1.38 12.13 0.09
CA GLY A 91 2.47 11.37 -0.54
C GLY A 91 2.42 9.88 -0.18
N ASP A 92 2.26 9.57 1.11
CA ASP A 92 2.20 8.20 1.64
C ASP A 92 1.00 7.43 1.04
N VAL A 93 -0.20 8.04 1.07
CA VAL A 93 -1.43 7.43 0.51
C VAL A 93 -1.29 7.22 -0.99
N SER A 94 -0.72 8.19 -1.70
CA SER A 94 -0.52 8.08 -3.15
C SER A 94 0.44 6.95 -3.49
N LEU A 95 1.57 6.88 -2.78
CA LEU A 95 2.61 5.88 -3.02
C LEU A 95 2.07 4.47 -2.76
N TYR A 96 1.38 4.28 -1.64
CA TYR A 96 0.77 2.99 -1.33
C TYR A 96 -0.35 2.62 -2.31
N THR A 97 -1.24 3.57 -2.64
CA THR A 97 -2.38 3.29 -3.54
C THR A 97 -1.89 2.92 -4.94
N ALA A 98 -0.95 3.70 -5.48
CA ALA A 98 -0.36 3.44 -6.78
C ALA A 98 0.45 2.14 -6.79
N GLY A 99 1.21 1.83 -5.73
CA GLY A 99 2.02 0.62 -5.66
C GLY A 99 1.21 -0.67 -5.45
N PHE A 100 0.25 -0.68 -4.53
CA PHE A 100 -0.47 -1.91 -4.17
C PHE A 100 -1.69 -2.22 -5.06
N PHE A 101 -2.22 -1.24 -5.80
CA PHE A 101 -3.50 -1.39 -6.52
C PHE A 101 -3.41 -1.09 -8.02
N GLN A 102 -2.23 -1.21 -8.66
CA GLN A 102 -2.05 -0.95 -10.10
C GLN A 102 -3.11 -1.62 -10.99
N ASP A 103 -3.35 -2.93 -10.82
CA ASP A 103 -4.35 -3.68 -11.60
C ASP A 103 -5.79 -3.14 -11.46
N SER A 104 -6.11 -2.62 -10.28
CA SER A 104 -7.43 -2.06 -10.00
C SER A 104 -7.59 -0.62 -10.49
N LEU A 105 -6.48 0.08 -10.76
CA LEU A 105 -6.46 1.46 -11.27
C LEU A 105 -6.49 1.51 -12.81
N GLN A 106 -5.91 0.52 -13.50
CA GLN A 106 -5.90 0.45 -14.98
C GLN A 106 -7.29 0.46 -15.64
N ASN A 107 -8.35 0.11 -14.90
CA ASN A 107 -9.73 0.07 -15.40
C ASN A 107 -10.62 1.20 -14.86
N LYS A 108 -10.04 2.23 -14.21
CA LYS A 108 -10.78 3.35 -13.61
C LYS A 108 -10.60 4.63 -14.42
N MET A 109 -11.52 5.59 -14.21
CA MET A 109 -11.43 6.94 -14.78
C MET A 109 -10.19 7.74 -14.34
N VAL A 110 -9.53 7.34 -13.25
CA VAL A 110 -8.34 7.99 -12.71
C VAL A 110 -7.19 6.99 -12.78
N ASP A 111 -6.22 7.28 -13.64
CA ASP A 111 -5.07 6.41 -13.91
C ASP A 111 -4.01 6.49 -12.80
N VAL A 112 -3.11 5.50 -12.76
CA VAL A 112 -1.94 5.45 -11.88
C VAL A 112 -1.11 6.73 -11.97
N ASP A 113 -1.02 7.32 -13.16
CA ASP A 113 -0.30 8.57 -13.41
C ASP A 113 -0.79 9.74 -12.53
N TYR A 114 -2.10 9.81 -12.24
CA TYR A 114 -2.64 10.82 -11.33
C TYR A 114 -2.03 10.70 -9.92
N TYR A 115 -1.90 9.48 -9.41
CA TYR A 115 -1.31 9.24 -8.10
C TYR A 115 0.20 9.50 -8.09
N ILE A 116 0.88 9.21 -9.21
CA ILE A 116 2.30 9.51 -9.38
C ILE A 116 2.53 11.03 -9.32
N ASP A 117 1.78 11.81 -10.08
CA ASP A 117 1.92 13.26 -10.13
C ASP A 117 1.57 13.91 -8.79
N MET A 118 0.41 13.55 -8.22
CA MET A 118 -0.06 14.12 -6.95
C MET A 118 0.85 13.73 -5.79
N GLY A 119 1.26 12.47 -5.71
CA GLY A 119 2.13 11.97 -4.64
C GLY A 119 3.54 12.55 -4.72
N GLY A 120 4.11 12.63 -5.91
CA GLY A 120 5.42 13.25 -6.15
C GLY A 120 5.44 14.73 -5.76
N ALA A 121 4.40 15.48 -6.15
CA ALA A 121 4.23 16.88 -5.75
C ALA A 121 4.05 17.03 -4.23
N ALA A 122 3.28 16.15 -3.60
CA ALA A 122 3.07 16.19 -2.16
C ALA A 122 4.38 15.98 -1.38
N TYR A 123 5.20 14.99 -1.74
CA TYR A 123 6.50 14.83 -1.11
C TYR A 123 7.45 16.01 -1.37
N LYS A 124 7.37 16.67 -2.53
CA LYS A 124 8.12 17.92 -2.79
C LYS A 124 7.77 19.00 -1.77
N HIS A 125 6.48 19.20 -1.50
CA HIS A 125 6.01 20.15 -0.49
C HIS A 125 6.37 19.70 0.94
N ALA A 126 6.32 18.41 1.24
CA ALA A 126 6.76 17.86 2.53
C ALA A 126 8.26 18.11 2.75
N ALA A 127 9.10 17.90 1.73
CA ALA A 127 10.53 18.19 1.79
C ALA A 127 10.83 19.67 2.06
N ALA A 128 10.14 20.57 1.36
CA ALA A 128 10.33 22.02 1.52
C ALA A 128 9.97 22.51 2.93
N SER A 129 9.03 21.84 3.60
CA SER A 129 8.56 22.19 4.95
C SER A 129 9.22 21.37 6.07
N ALA A 130 10.05 20.38 5.74
CA ALA A 130 10.74 19.53 6.70
C ALA A 130 11.79 20.33 7.50
N SER A 131 11.76 20.18 8.82
CA SER A 131 12.72 20.79 9.75
C SER A 131 14.03 20.01 9.85
N ALA A 132 13.98 18.67 9.81
CA ALA A 132 15.14 17.81 9.87
C ALA A 132 15.73 17.55 8.46
N ILE A 133 17.06 17.69 8.35
CA ILE A 133 17.81 17.50 7.09
C ILE A 133 17.63 16.07 6.55
N MET A 134 17.67 15.05 7.43
CA MET A 134 17.50 13.65 7.03
C MET A 134 16.11 13.39 6.44
N LEU A 135 15.04 13.87 7.11
CA LEU A 135 13.66 13.75 6.59
C LEU A 135 13.49 14.51 5.28
N ARG A 136 14.10 15.69 5.13
CA ARG A 136 14.09 16.42 3.87
C ARG A 136 14.69 15.59 2.73
N ALA A 137 15.85 14.96 2.95
CA ALA A 137 16.50 14.13 1.94
C ALA A 137 15.63 12.93 1.53
N VAL A 138 15.00 12.25 2.50
CA VAL A 138 14.05 11.16 2.25
C VAL A 138 12.89 11.63 1.36
N PHE A 139 12.25 12.75 1.69
CA PHE A 139 11.12 13.27 0.90
C PHE A 139 11.53 13.80 -0.47
N GLN A 140 12.74 14.36 -0.61
CA GLN A 140 13.28 14.75 -1.91
C GLN A 140 13.49 13.54 -2.81
N GLU A 141 14.14 12.49 -2.29
CA GLU A 141 14.38 11.26 -3.05
C GLU A 141 13.06 10.59 -3.47
N LEU A 142 12.08 10.52 -2.56
CA LEU A 142 10.73 10.01 -2.86
C LEU A 142 10.02 10.84 -3.93
N SER A 143 10.12 12.16 -3.88
CA SER A 143 9.51 13.06 -4.86
C SER A 143 10.11 12.88 -6.25
N GLU A 144 11.45 12.88 -6.35
CA GLU A 144 12.18 12.82 -7.62
C GLU A 144 12.06 11.45 -8.32
N ARG A 145 11.90 10.39 -7.53
CA ARG A 145 11.89 9.00 -8.02
C ARG A 145 10.57 8.29 -7.74
N PHE A 146 9.48 9.04 -7.60
CA PHE A 146 8.20 8.52 -7.13
C PHE A 146 7.72 7.30 -7.91
N ALA A 147 7.69 7.38 -9.25
CA ALA A 147 7.27 6.26 -10.10
C ALA A 147 8.11 4.99 -9.86
N LYS A 148 9.43 5.13 -9.65
CA LYS A 148 10.30 3.98 -9.33
C LYS A 148 9.93 3.34 -8.00
N PHE A 149 9.52 4.14 -7.01
CA PHE A 149 9.08 3.61 -5.71
C PHE A 149 7.67 3.02 -5.78
N VAL A 150 6.81 3.50 -6.68
CA VAL A 150 5.55 2.83 -7.03
C VAL A 150 5.84 1.42 -7.56
N ASP A 151 6.79 1.27 -8.48
CA ASP A 151 7.18 -0.04 -9.03
C ASP A 151 7.76 -0.97 -7.94
N VAL A 152 8.59 -0.42 -7.04
CA VAL A 152 9.13 -1.19 -5.89
C VAL A 152 7.99 -1.72 -5.02
N LEU A 153 7.01 -0.88 -4.69
CA LEU A 153 5.87 -1.29 -3.86
C LEU A 153 4.96 -2.26 -4.60
N ALA A 154 4.83 -2.16 -5.93
CA ALA A 154 4.11 -3.13 -6.75
C ALA A 154 4.76 -4.51 -6.69
N GLU A 155 6.09 -4.59 -6.80
CA GLU A 155 6.78 -5.89 -6.67
C GLU A 155 6.66 -6.47 -5.25
N VAL A 156 6.65 -5.61 -4.22
CA VAL A 156 6.35 -6.04 -2.84
C VAL A 156 4.90 -6.53 -2.74
N SER A 157 3.94 -5.86 -3.38
CA SER A 157 2.53 -6.27 -3.43
C SER A 157 2.34 -7.64 -4.09
N ASP A 158 3.03 -7.89 -5.20
CA ASP A 158 2.99 -9.17 -5.92
C ASP A 158 3.49 -10.33 -5.07
N LYS A 159 4.57 -10.11 -4.30
CA LYS A 159 5.16 -11.13 -3.41
C LYS A 159 4.41 -11.32 -2.10
N THR A 160 3.77 -10.26 -1.61
CA THR A 160 2.79 -10.36 -0.52
C THR A 160 1.44 -10.88 -1.01
N GLY A 161 1.32 -11.09 -2.33
CA GLY A 161 0.19 -11.71 -2.98
C GLY A 161 -1.10 -10.92 -2.86
N ALA A 162 -1.06 -9.59 -2.73
CA ALA A 162 -2.23 -8.69 -2.65
C ALA A 162 -3.47 -9.30 -1.97
N ARG A 163 -3.24 -10.06 -0.91
CA ARG A 163 -4.26 -10.76 -0.12
C ARG A 163 -3.69 -11.02 1.25
N THR A 164 -3.80 -9.99 2.07
CA THR A 164 -3.77 -10.19 3.52
C THR A 164 -4.68 -11.37 3.90
N GLU A 165 -4.38 -12.11 4.96
CA GLU A 165 -5.28 -13.17 5.48
C GLU A 165 -6.71 -12.64 5.67
N LYS A 166 -6.85 -11.34 5.98
CA LYS A 166 -8.13 -10.62 6.02
C LYS A 166 -8.82 -10.51 4.66
N ASP A 167 -8.11 -10.22 3.57
CA ASP A 167 -8.68 -10.23 2.22
C ASP A 167 -9.04 -11.65 1.76
N LEU A 168 -8.28 -12.68 2.15
CA LEU A 168 -8.65 -14.07 1.90
C LEU A 168 -9.93 -14.45 2.64
N LEU A 169 -10.04 -14.09 3.93
CA LEU A 169 -11.25 -14.29 4.73
C LEU A 169 -12.44 -13.51 4.15
N ARG A 170 -12.23 -12.27 3.70
CA ARG A 170 -13.28 -11.45 3.08
C ARG A 170 -13.74 -12.01 1.73
N ILE A 171 -12.82 -12.48 0.89
CA ILE A 171 -13.15 -13.15 -0.38
C ILE A 171 -13.85 -14.49 -0.10
N TYR A 172 -13.46 -15.20 0.96
CA TYR A 172 -14.10 -16.43 1.41
C TYR A 172 -15.53 -16.18 1.91
N GLU A 173 -15.77 -15.16 2.73
CA GLU A 173 -17.10 -14.73 3.16
C GLU A 173 -17.97 -14.27 1.99
N LEU A 174 -17.41 -13.51 1.06
CA LEU A 174 -18.09 -13.08 -0.16
C LEU A 174 -18.48 -14.29 -1.03
N TRP A 175 -17.60 -15.28 -1.17
CA TRP A 175 -17.92 -16.53 -1.85
C TRP A 175 -19.02 -17.31 -1.12
N LEU A 176 -19.00 -17.39 0.22
CA LEU A 176 -20.05 -18.04 1.01
C LEU A 176 -21.42 -17.37 0.80
N LYS A 177 -21.47 -16.03 0.69
CA LYS A 177 -22.71 -15.26 0.48
C LYS A 177 -23.23 -15.31 -0.96
N THR A 178 -22.35 -15.18 -1.95
CA THR A 178 -22.75 -14.95 -3.36
C THR A 178 -22.52 -16.14 -4.28
N ARG A 179 -21.69 -17.11 -3.87
CA ARG A 179 -21.22 -18.23 -4.70
C ARG A 179 -20.62 -17.78 -6.05
N SER A 180 -20.06 -16.57 -6.10
CA SER A 180 -19.52 -16.00 -7.33
C SER A 180 -18.31 -16.79 -7.85
N LYS A 181 -18.33 -17.13 -9.14
CA LYS A 181 -17.20 -17.77 -9.86
C LYS A 181 -15.92 -16.94 -9.81
N ARG A 182 -16.03 -15.61 -9.75
CA ARG A 182 -14.89 -14.68 -9.63
C ARG A 182 -14.20 -14.85 -8.28
N ALA A 183 -14.97 -14.90 -7.19
CA ALA A 183 -14.46 -15.13 -5.84
C ALA A 183 -13.87 -16.55 -5.69
N GLU A 184 -14.46 -17.55 -6.35
CA GLU A 184 -13.91 -18.92 -6.37
C GLU A 184 -12.56 -19.00 -7.09
N LYS A 185 -12.46 -18.41 -8.29
CA LYS A 185 -11.19 -18.35 -9.06
C LYS A 185 -10.12 -17.63 -8.26
N ALA A 186 -10.51 -16.55 -7.58
CA ALA A 186 -9.66 -15.82 -6.67
C ALA A 186 -9.14 -16.74 -5.54
N LEU A 187 -9.99 -17.45 -4.80
CA LEU A 187 -9.56 -18.35 -3.71
C LEU A 187 -8.63 -19.47 -4.19
N LYS A 188 -8.93 -20.06 -5.36
CA LYS A 188 -8.09 -21.11 -5.98
C LYS A 188 -6.70 -20.60 -6.36
N ALA A 189 -6.60 -19.40 -6.92
CA ALA A 189 -5.33 -18.77 -7.25
C ALA A 189 -4.46 -18.51 -6.00
N ALA A 190 -5.09 -18.36 -4.84
CA ALA A 190 -4.43 -18.25 -3.53
C ALA A 190 -4.20 -19.62 -2.84
N GLY A 191 -4.37 -20.74 -3.55
CA GLY A 191 -4.15 -22.08 -3.00
C GLY A 191 -5.26 -22.61 -2.07
N ILE A 192 -6.39 -21.89 -1.94
CA ILE A 192 -7.52 -22.27 -1.08
C ILE A 192 -8.62 -22.90 -1.93
N LEU A 193 -8.98 -24.15 -1.63
CA LEU A 193 -10.13 -24.84 -2.22
C LEU A 193 -11.38 -24.59 -1.35
N PRO A 194 -12.35 -23.76 -1.80
CA PRO A 194 -13.52 -23.46 -0.99
C PRO A 194 -14.40 -24.71 -0.82
N ASN A 195 -14.58 -25.16 0.43
CA ASN A 195 -15.37 -26.34 0.76
C ASN A 195 -16.86 -26.00 0.84
N LYS A 196 -17.68 -26.73 0.08
CA LYS A 196 -19.13 -26.47 -0.06
C LYS A 196 -19.94 -26.79 1.20
N ASN A 197 -19.35 -27.51 2.16
CA ASN A 197 -20.05 -28.08 3.32
C ASN A 197 -19.87 -27.32 4.64
N VAL A 198 -19.25 -26.13 4.66
CA VAL A 198 -19.12 -25.34 5.89
C VAL A 198 -20.46 -24.68 6.23
N LYS A 199 -21.15 -25.19 7.25
CA LYS A 199 -22.39 -24.60 7.80
C LYS A 199 -22.04 -23.31 8.54
N LYS A 200 -22.84 -22.26 8.33
CA LYS A 200 -22.79 -20.99 9.09
C LYS A 200 -22.78 -21.28 10.59
N THR A 201 -21.77 -20.81 11.31
CA THR A 201 -21.91 -20.62 12.76
C THR A 201 -22.74 -19.36 12.97
N PRO A 202 -23.91 -19.43 13.63
CA PRO A 202 -24.70 -18.25 13.93
C PRO A 202 -24.05 -17.47 15.08
N GLN A 203 -23.86 -16.16 14.88
CA GLN A 203 -23.96 -15.16 15.94
C GLN A 203 -25.21 -14.35 15.67
#